data_AF-A0A356TT92-F1
#
_entry.id   AF-A0A356TT92-F1
#
_cell.length_a   1.000
_cell.length_b   1.000
_cell.length_c   1.000
_cell.angle_alpha   90.00
_cell.angle_beta   90.00
_cell.angle_gamma   90.00
#
_symmetry.space_group_name_H-M   'P 1'
#
loop_
_entity.id
_entity.type
_entity.pdbx_description
1 polymer ?
#
loop_
_entity_poly.entity_id
_entity_poly.type
_entity_poly.pdbx_seq_one_letter_code
_entity_poly.pdbx_strand_id
1 'polypeptide(L)' 'GEKIYVTCGERADAVVVWASLDPSRGRAAIKSFVVEKGTPGMTVERLDKKMGIRASDTAVLRFDGC' A
#
# COMPACT_ATOMS: atom_id res chain seq x y z
N GLY A 1 6.85 -5.17 3.94
CA GLY A 1 6.89 -3.69 3.84
C GLY A 1 5.55 -3.09 4.19
N GLU A 2 5.48 -1.77 4.39
CA GLU A 2 4.23 -1.08 4.77
C GLU A 2 4.07 0.21 3.95
N LYS A 3 2.82 0.54 3.62
CA LYS A 3 2.42 1.85 3.09
C LYS A 3 1.31 2.42 3.95
N ILE A 4 1.50 3.67 4.36
CA ILE A 4 0.52 4.44 5.13
C ILE A 4 -0.18 5.46 4.24
N TYR A 5 -1.34 5.95 4.69
CA TYR A 5 -2.14 6.96 4.00
C TYR A 5 -2.61 6.56 2.59
N VAL A 6 -2.90 5.27 2.40
CA VAL A 6 -3.40 4.77 1.11
C VAL A 6 -4.89 5.10 0.98
N THR A 7 -5.20 6.13 0.19
CA THR A 7 -6.58 6.52 -0.11
C THR A 7 -7.27 5.42 -0.90
N CYS A 8 -8.52 5.09 -0.55
CA CYS A 8 -9.28 3.98 -1.11
C CYS A 8 -8.67 2.58 -0.85
N GLY A 9 -7.69 2.45 0.05
CA GLY A 9 -6.96 1.20 0.25
C GLY A 9 -7.80 0.01 0.73
N GLU A 10 -8.97 0.22 1.34
CA GLU A 10 -9.90 -0.88 1.67
C GLU A 10 -10.70 -1.36 0.46
N ARG A 11 -11.11 -0.41 -0.36
CA ARG A 11 -12.10 -0.63 -1.44
C ARG A 11 -11.47 -0.88 -2.80
N ALA A 12 -10.22 -0.51 -3.01
CA ALA A 12 -9.54 -0.66 -4.30
C ALA A 12 -9.40 -2.13 -4.70
N ASP A 13 -9.66 -2.45 -5.96
CA ASP A 13 -9.47 -3.80 -6.52
C ASP A 13 -7.99 -4.11 -6.82
N ALA A 14 -7.16 -3.08 -6.95
CA ALA A 14 -5.71 -3.19 -7.08
C ALA A 14 -5.03 -1.93 -6.53
N VAL A 15 -3.77 -2.06 -6.14
CA VAL A 15 -2.93 -0.95 -5.66
C VAL A 15 -1.65 -0.84 -6.47
N VAL A 16 -1.25 0.39 -6.77
CA VAL A 16 0.07 0.67 -7.35
C VAL A 16 1.05 0.94 -6.21
N VAL A 17 2.07 0.10 -6.08
CA VAL A 17 3.06 0.16 -5.00
C VAL A 17 4.42 0.50 -5.58
N TRP A 18 5.10 1.46 -4.96
CA TRP A 18 6.52 1.72 -5.21
C TRP A 18 7.35 1.02 -4.14
N ALA A 19 8.17 0.06 -4.58
CA ALA A 19 9.10 -0.69 -3.74
C ALA A 19 10.52 -0.61 -4.30
N SER A 20 11.52 -0.65 -3.42
CA SER A 20 12.92 -0.73 -3.83
C SER A 20 13.33 -2.20 -3.97
N LEU A 21 13.88 -2.55 -5.13
CA LEU A 21 14.46 -3.89 -5.36
C LEU A 21 15.83 -4.05 -4.68
N ASP A 22 16.55 -2.94 -4.51
CA ASP A 22 17.87 -2.90 -3.90
C ASP A 22 18.05 -1.53 -3.22
N PRO A 23 17.90 -1.45 -1.88
CA PRO A 23 18.07 -0.21 -1.15
C PRO A 23 19.44 0.47 -1.33
N SER A 24 20.51 -0.28 -1.64
CA SER A 24 21.86 0.27 -1.80
C SER A 24 21.98 1.17 -3.04
N ARG A 25 21.12 0.98 -4.04
CA ARG A 25 21.08 1.75 -5.29
C ARG A 25 20.16 2.97 -5.23
N GLY A 26 19.57 3.25 -4.06
CA GLY A 26 18.72 4.41 -3.81
C GLY A 26 17.54 4.50 -4.79
N ARG A 27 17.25 5.72 -5.26
CA ARG A 27 16.09 6.01 -6.14
C ARG A 27 16.04 5.18 -7.41
N ALA A 28 17.19 4.80 -7.98
CA ALA A 28 17.24 4.06 -9.24
C ALA A 28 16.63 2.66 -9.14
N ALA A 29 16.63 2.06 -7.94
CA ALA A 29 16.05 0.74 -7.69
C ALA A 29 14.55 0.75 -7.37
N ILE A 30 13.93 1.93 -7.26
CA ILE A 30 12.49 2.02 -7.04
C ILE A 30 11.77 1.65 -8.33
N LYS A 31 10.83 0.73 -8.23
CA LYS A 31 9.97 0.27 -9.33
C LYS A 31 8.52 0.25 -8.86
N SER A 32 7.61 0.43 -9.80
CA SER A 32 6.17 0.37 -9.57
C SER A 32 5.65 -1.03 -9.86
N PHE A 33 4.76 -1.51 -9.00
CA PHE A 33 4.11 -2.81 -9.11
C PHE A 33 2.61 -2.60 -8.99
N VAL A 34 1.83 -3.37 -9.76
CA VAL A 34 0.40 -3.50 -9.54
C VAL A 34 0.20 -4.74 -8.67
N VAL A 35 -0.47 -4.59 -7.53
CA VAL A 35 -0.81 -5.70 -6.63
C VAL A 35 -2.33 -5.77 -6.56
N GLU A 36 -2.90 -6.89 -6.96
CA GLU A 36 -4.35 -7.11 -6.95
C GLU A 36 -4.85 -7.39 -5.53
N LYS A 37 -6.09 -6.98 -5.25
CA LYS A 37 -6.75 -7.26 -3.97
C LYS A 37 -6.85 -8.76 -3.75
N GLY A 38 -6.46 -9.22 -2.57
CA GLY A 38 -6.45 -10.64 -2.23
C GLY A 38 -5.15 -11.37 -2.58
N THR A 39 -4.14 -10.69 -3.15
CA THR A 39 -2.79 -11.25 -3.30
C THR A 39 -2.29 -11.77 -1.94
N PRO A 40 -1.88 -13.06 -1.82
CA PRO A 40 -1.33 -13.59 -0.58
C PRO A 40 -0.18 -12.72 -0.07
N GLY A 41 -0.21 -12.37 1.22
CA GLY A 41 0.78 -11.47 1.84
C GLY A 41 0.41 -9.99 1.78
N MET A 42 -0.58 -9.57 1.00
CA MET A 42 -1.15 -8.21 1.07
C MET A 42 -2.33 -8.18 2.05
N THR A 43 -2.26 -7.31 3.06
CA THR A 43 -3.35 -7.10 4.03
C THR A 43 -3.65 -5.62 4.25
N VAL A 44 -4.93 -5.33 4.52
CA VAL A 44 -5.36 -4.04 5.08
C VAL A 44 -5.15 -4.12 6.59
N GLU A 45 -4.08 -3.50 7.09
CA GLU A 45 -3.69 -3.56 8.50
C GLU A 45 -4.65 -2.75 9.38
N ARG A 46 -5.01 -1.53 8.94
CA ARG A 46 -5.99 -0.68 9.62
C ARG A 46 -6.55 0.40 8.70
N LEU A 47 -7.68 0.98 9.11
CA LEU A 47 -8.21 2.23 8.56
C LEU A 47 -7.94 3.39 9.52
N ASP A 48 -7.47 4.50 8.98
CA ASP A 48 -7.16 5.70 9.75
C ASP A 48 -8.43 6.45 10.16
N LYS A 49 -8.51 6.78 11.46
CA LYS A 49 -9.53 7.69 12.02
C LYS A 49 -9.10 9.13 11.79
N LYS A 50 -9.64 9.76 10.75
CA LYS A 50 -9.27 11.11 10.31
C LYS A 50 -10.12 12.21 10.95
N MET A 51 -9.54 13.40 11.08
CA MET A 51 -10.24 14.63 11.46
C MET A 51 -11.34 15.00 10.44
N GLY A 52 -11.02 14.92 9.13
CA GLY A 52 -11.91 15.23 8.01
C GLY A 52 -11.77 14.23 6.86
N ILE A 53 -12.44 14.48 5.73
CA ILE A 53 -12.48 13.58 4.55
C ILE A 53 -12.86 12.14 4.98
N ARG A 54 -13.83 12.04 5.90
CA ARG A 54 -14.18 10.79 6.58
C ARG A 54 -14.85 9.77 5.65
N ALA A 55 -15.46 10.24 4.56
CA ALA A 55 -16.08 9.40 3.54
C ALA A 55 -15.05 8.68 2.65
N SER A 56 -13.82 9.20 2.54
CA SER A 56 -12.74 8.50 1.85
C SER A 56 -12.02 7.62 2.86
N ASP A 57 -11.99 6.31 2.66
CA ASP A 57 -11.16 5.43 3.47
C ASP A 57 -9.69 5.72 3.22
N THR A 58 -8.89 5.53 4.27
CA THR A 58 -7.45 5.74 4.23
C THR A 58 -6.84 4.61 5.02
N ALA A 59 -6.08 3.76 4.35
CA ALA A 59 -5.62 2.51 4.92
C ALA A 59 -4.11 2.52 5.15
N VAL A 60 -3.71 1.68 6.09
CA VAL A 60 -2.36 1.13 6.13
C VAL A 60 -2.40 -0.23 5.46
N LEU A 61 -1.53 -0.43 4.48
CA LEU A 61 -1.36 -1.69 3.77
C LEU A 61 -0.04 -2.33 4.18
N ARG A 62 -0.10 -3.59 4.57
CA ARG A 62 1.06 -4.43 4.87
C ARG A 62 1.26 -5.44 3.75
N PHE A 63 2.53 -5.66 3.42
CA PHE A 63 3.01 -6.53 2.36
C PHE A 63 4.04 -7.49 2.94
N ASP A 64 3.68 -8.74 3.15
CA ASP A 64 4.51 -9.76 3.79
C ASP A 64 4.62 -11.01 2.92
N GLY A 65 5.79 -11.22 2.30
CA GLY A 65 6.00 -12.34 1.40
C GLY A 65 5.20 -12.31 0.09
N CYS A 66 4.82 -11.11 -0.39
CA CYS A 66 4.10 -10.89 -1.65
C CYS A 66 4.99 -10.34 -2.77
#